data_AF-A0A961WKD9-F1
#
_entry.id   AF-A0A961WKD9-F1
#
_cell.length_a   1.000
_cell.length_b   1.000
_cell.length_c   1.000
_cell.angle_alpha   90.00
_cell.angle_beta   90.00
_cell.angle_gamma   90.00
#
_symmetry.space_group_name_H-M   'P 1'
#
loop_
_entity.id
_entity.type
_entity.pdbx_description
1 polymer ?
#
loop_
_entity_poly.entity_id
_entity_poly.type
_entity_poly.pdbx_seq_one_letter_code
_entity_poly.pdbx_strand_id
1 'polypeptide(L)'
;DLMEGRKIAGEAALYAADNSPVDLARQIGRLIDEPDLAAQLASEGQVRAKALLDWDAEAARLIACYQTVLAPRGRAASPVHPAPLSASGR
;
A
#
# COMPACT_ATOMS: atom_id res chain seq x y z
N ASP A 1 8.21 15.14 -7.90
CA ASP A 1 8.12 13.75 -7.39
C ASP A 1 6.78 13.56 -6.68
N LEU A 2 6.22 12.35 -6.62
CA LEU A 2 5.04 12.09 -5.80
C LEU A 2 5.47 11.94 -4.33
N MET A 3 4.60 12.30 -3.38
CA MET A 3 4.90 12.13 -1.96
C MET A 3 5.18 10.66 -1.61
N GLU A 4 4.44 9.76 -2.26
CA GLU A 4 4.58 8.32 -2.14
C GLU A 4 5.96 7.85 -2.64
N GLY A 5 6.42 8.39 -3.78
CA GLY A 5 7.73 8.09 -4.36
C GLY A 5 8.86 8.44 -3.39
N ARG A 6 8.86 9.67 -2.89
CA ARG A 6 9.84 10.14 -1.88
C ARG A 6 9.80 9.32 -0.59
N LYS A 7 8.60 8.94 -0.12
CA LYS A 7 8.43 8.15 1.10
C LYS A 7 9.00 6.73 0.94
N ILE A 8 8.77 6.11 -0.21
CA ILE A 8 9.26 4.76 -0.51
C ILE A 8 10.78 4.80 -0.71
N ALA A 9 11.26 5.63 -1.63
CA ALA A 9 12.66 5.71 -1.99
C ALA A 9 13.54 6.23 -0.84
N GLY A 10 13.08 7.26 -0.11
CA GLY A 10 13.85 7.86 0.99
C GLY A 10 15.23 8.32 0.51
N GLU A 11 16.27 7.95 1.24
CA GLU A 11 17.66 8.31 0.92
C GLU A 11 18.27 7.43 -0.18
N ALA A 12 17.56 6.39 -0.65
CA ALA A 12 18.03 5.51 -1.71
C ALA A 12 17.86 6.08 -3.13
N ALA A 13 17.57 7.38 -3.27
CA ALA A 13 17.42 8.04 -4.56
C ALA A 13 18.00 9.45 -4.55
N LEU A 14 18.46 9.91 -5.72
CA LEU A 14 18.70 11.32 -5.98
C LEU A 14 17.40 11.97 -6.45
N TYR A 15 17.19 13.20 -6.02
CA TYR A 15 16.01 13.98 -6.39
C TYR A 15 16.40 15.18 -7.22
N ALA A 16 15.56 15.51 -8.18
CA ALA A 16 15.66 16.74 -8.95
C ALA A 16 14.62 17.75 -8.48
N ALA A 17 14.88 19.04 -8.74
CA ALA A 17 13.90 20.10 -8.58
C ALA A 17 12.65 19.85 -9.44
N ASP A 18 11.49 20.28 -8.93
CA ASP A 18 10.21 20.05 -9.59
C ASP A 18 10.21 20.64 -11.01
N ASN A 19 9.82 19.79 -11.97
CA ASN A 19 9.74 20.12 -13.38
C ASN A 19 11.03 20.67 -14.01
N SER A 20 12.21 20.27 -13.50
CA SER A 20 13.50 20.69 -14.02
C SER A 20 14.22 19.57 -14.79
N PRO A 21 14.14 19.53 -16.13
CA PRO A 21 14.85 18.54 -16.93
C PRO A 21 16.37 18.69 -16.85
N VAL A 22 16.87 19.92 -16.67
CA VAL A 22 18.31 20.19 -16.51
C VAL A 22 18.84 19.59 -15.21
N ASP A 23 18.08 19.72 -14.12
CA ASP A 23 18.51 19.14 -12.84
C ASP A 23 18.38 17.62 -12.83
N LEU A 24 17.33 17.07 -13.46
CA LEU A 24 17.22 15.63 -13.69
C LEU A 24 18.44 15.10 -14.46
N ALA A 25 18.82 15.75 -15.57
CA ALA A 25 20.00 15.37 -16.35
C ALA A 25 21.29 15.42 -15.52
N ARG A 26 21.43 16.41 -14.62
CA ARG A 26 22.56 16.50 -13.69
C ARG A 26 22.61 15.33 -12.72
N GLN A 27 21.48 14.94 -12.12
CA GLN A 27 21.46 13.80 -11.18
C GLN A 27 21.76 12.48 -11.91
N ILE A 28 21.26 12.31 -13.14
CA ILE A 28 21.60 11.14 -13.97
C ILE A 28 23.10 11.11 -14.28
N GLY A 29 23.68 12.25 -14.72
CA GLY A 29 25.11 12.36 -14.96
C GLY A 29 25.94 12.01 -13.73
N ARG A 30 25.52 12.49 -12.55
CA ARG A 30 26.17 12.17 -11.28
C ARG A 30 26.21 10.67 -11.00
N LEU A 31 25.14 9.92 -11.26
CA LEU A 31 25.13 8.46 -11.09
C LEU A 31 26.07 7.74 -12.07
N ILE A 32 26.26 8.29 -13.26
CA ILE A 32 27.17 7.74 -14.27
C ILE A 32 28.63 8.02 -13.89
N ASP A 33 28.91 9.23 -13.40
CA ASP A 33 30.26 9.69 -13.06
C ASP A 33 30.74 9.15 -11.69
N GLU A 34 29.82 8.85 -10.76
CA GLU A 34 30.10 8.36 -9.40
C GLU A 34 29.56 6.91 -9.21
N PRO A 35 30.27 5.86 -9.69
CA PRO A 35 29.79 4.48 -9.64
C PRO A 35 29.60 3.95 -8.21
N ASP A 36 30.40 4.40 -7.26
CA ASP A 36 30.27 4.02 -5.84
C ASP A 36 28.97 4.57 -5.24
N LEU A 37 28.59 5.80 -5.59
CA LEU A 37 27.30 6.39 -5.20
C LEU A 37 26.15 5.57 -5.79
N ALA A 38 26.24 5.21 -7.07
CA ALA A 38 25.22 4.39 -7.72
C ALA A 38 25.07 3.02 -7.03
N ALA A 39 26.18 2.36 -6.68
CA ALA A 39 26.17 1.09 -5.98
C ALA A 39 25.56 1.21 -4.57
N GLN A 40 25.89 2.28 -3.85
CA GLN A 40 25.32 2.56 -2.53
C GLN A 40 23.80 2.73 -2.60
N LEU A 41 23.31 3.60 -3.49
CA LEU A 41 21.88 3.86 -3.65
C LEU A 41 21.13 2.60 -4.11
N ALA A 42 21.72 1.80 -5.01
CA ALA A 42 21.14 0.53 -5.43
C ALA A 42 21.01 -0.47 -4.27
N SER A 43 22.05 -0.59 -3.44
CA SER A 43 22.03 -1.47 -2.27
C SER A 43 20.96 -1.05 -1.27
N GLU A 44 20.90 0.24 -0.93
CA GLU A 44 19.90 0.78 -0.01
C GLU A 44 18.48 0.62 -0.58
N GLY A 45 18.30 0.91 -1.87
CA GLY A 45 17.02 0.77 -2.56
C GLY A 45 16.51 -0.67 -2.54
N GLN A 46 17.37 -1.65 -2.74
CA GLN A 46 17.00 -3.07 -2.65
C GLN A 46 16.56 -3.47 -1.24
N VAL A 47 17.28 -3.03 -0.20
CA VAL A 47 16.93 -3.30 1.19
C VAL A 47 15.56 -2.70 1.52
N ARG A 48 15.34 -1.44 1.15
CA ARG A 48 14.06 -0.75 1.39
C ARG A 48 12.91 -1.38 0.62
N ALA A 49 13.10 -1.72 -0.65
CA ALA A 49 12.06 -2.36 -1.46
C ALA A 49 11.62 -3.70 -0.84
N LYS A 50 12.58 -4.53 -0.41
CA LYS A 50 12.26 -5.80 0.26
C LYS A 50 11.53 -5.59 1.59
N ALA A 51 11.86 -4.54 2.33
CA ALA A 51 11.24 -4.26 3.63
C ALA A 51 9.84 -3.64 3.52
N LEU A 52 9.59 -2.82 2.48
CA LEU A 52 8.38 -2.00 2.37
C LEU A 52 7.39 -2.49 1.32
N LEU A 53 7.85 -3.26 0.33
CA LEU A 53 7.07 -3.66 -0.85
C LEU A 53 7.02 -5.19 -1.00
N ASP A 54 7.01 -5.91 0.12
CA ASP A 54 6.84 -7.37 0.13
C ASP A 54 5.40 -7.74 -0.23
N TRP A 55 5.23 -8.28 -1.44
CA TRP A 55 3.92 -8.67 -1.95
C TRP A 55 3.27 -9.78 -1.14
N ASP A 56 4.03 -10.76 -0.66
CA ASP A 56 3.46 -11.91 0.04
C ASP A 56 2.88 -11.46 1.40
N ALA A 57 3.59 -10.56 2.08
CA ALA A 57 3.13 -9.94 3.32
C ALA A 57 1.87 -9.08 3.09
N GLU A 58 1.86 -8.22 2.08
CA GLU A 58 0.71 -7.36 1.78
C GLU A 58 -0.51 -8.15 1.31
N ALA A 59 -0.31 -9.18 0.48
CA ALA A 59 -1.38 -10.06 0.04
C ALA A 59 -2.01 -10.81 1.22
N ALA A 60 -1.20 -11.35 2.14
CA ALA A 60 -1.70 -12.02 3.34
C ALA A 60 -2.53 -11.06 4.21
N ARG A 61 -2.04 -9.82 4.43
CA ARG A 61 -2.75 -8.80 5.19
C ARG A 61 -4.08 -8.41 4.55
N LEU A 62 -4.09 -8.26 3.22
CA LEU A 62 -5.27 -7.91 2.46
C LEU A 62 -6.31 -9.04 2.50
N ILE A 63 -5.90 -10.29 2.32
CA ILE A 63 -6.78 -11.46 2.43
C ILE A 63 -7.38 -11.56 3.83
N ALA A 64 -6.58 -11.37 4.89
CA ALA A 64 -7.08 -11.39 6.27
C ALA A 64 -8.13 -10.30 6.53
N CYS A 65 -7.93 -9.11 5.95
CA CYS A 65 -8.93 -8.04 5.97
C CYS A 65 -10.23 -8.47 5.30
N TYR A 66 -10.16 -9.05 4.09
CA TYR A 66 -11.34 -9.56 3.40
C TYR A 66 -12.05 -10.67 4.18
N GLN A 67 -11.32 -11.61 4.75
CA GLN A 67 -11.88 -12.67 5.60
C GLN A 67 -12.63 -12.08 6.81
N THR A 68 -12.09 -11.01 7.40
CA THR A 68 -12.72 -10.32 8.55
C THR A 68 -14.01 -9.61 8.15
N VAL A 69 -14.01 -8.88 7.03
CA VAL A 69 -15.18 -8.12 6.57
C VAL A 69 -16.29 -9.03 6.04
N LEU A 70 -15.93 -10.14 5.39
CA LEU A 70 -16.87 -11.08 4.79
C LEU A 70 -17.29 -12.22 5.73
N ALA A 71 -16.70 -12.31 6.92
CA ALA A 71 -17.10 -13.31 7.91
C ALA A 71 -18.62 -13.19 8.20
N PRO A 72 -19.35 -14.32 8.29
CA PRO A 72 -20.76 -14.28 8.64
C PRO A 72 -20.93 -13.54 9.97
N ARG A 73 -21.61 -12.39 9.94
CA ARG A 73 -22.10 -11.80 11.18
C ARG A 73 -23.10 -12.78 11.72
N GLY A 74 -22.78 -13.39 12.88
CA GLY A 74 -23.70 -14.30 13.57
C GLY A 74 -25.09 -13.68 13.51
N ARG A 75 -26.05 -14.40 12.94
CA ARG A 75 -27.39 -13.87 12.70
C ARG A 75 -27.92 -13.36 14.04
N ALA A 76 -27.92 -12.04 14.22
CA ALA A 76 -28.72 -11.44 15.28
C ALA A 76 -30.13 -11.94 14.98
N ALA A 77 -30.70 -12.70 15.92
CA ALA A 77 -32.04 -13.21 15.80
C ALA A 77 -32.92 -12.04 15.36
N SER A 78 -33.52 -12.14 14.17
CA SER A 78 -34.51 -11.17 13.75
C SER A 78 -35.52 -11.08 14.89
N PRO A 79 -35.89 -9.87 15.38
CA PRO A 79 -36.93 -9.77 16.37
C PRO A 79 -38.13 -10.51 15.79
N VAL A 80 -38.52 -11.61 16.44
CA VAL A 80 -39.67 -12.40 16.04
C VAL A 80 -40.83 -11.43 16.12
N HIS A 81 -41.31 -10.96 14.98
CA HIS A 81 -42.53 -10.19 14.93
C HIS A 81 -43.62 -11.17 15.36
N PRO A 82 -44.30 -10.96 16.50
CA PRO A 82 -45.38 -11.85 16.89
C PRO A 82 -46.42 -11.82 15.77
N ALA A 83 -46.79 -13.02 15.30
CA ALA A 83 -47.80 -13.19 14.27
C ALA A 83 -49.12 -12.56 14.77
N PRO A 84 -49.85 -11.80 13.95
CA PRO A 84 -51.16 -11.31 14.35
C PRO A 84 -52.09 -12.50 14.57
N LEU A 85 -52.79 -12.50 15.71
CA LEU A 85 -53.87 -13.43 16.01
C LEU A 85 -54.95 -13.29 14.93
N SER A 86 -55.11 -14.31 14.07
CA SER A 86 -56.25 -14.39 13.17
C SER A 86 -57.53 -14.38 13.99
N ALA A 87 -58.33 -13.32 13.85
CA ALA A 87 -59.68 -13.27 14.37
C ALA A 87 -60.52 -14.30 13.61
N SER A 88 -60.81 -15.42 14.26
CA SER A 88 -61.92 -16.29 13.88
C SER A 88 -63.21 -15.54 14.15
N GLY A 89 -63.89 -15.13 13.08
CA GLY A 89 -65.17 -14.44 13.12
C GLY A 89 -66.12 -15.09 12.12
N ARG A 90 -66.90 -16.04 12.63
CA ARG A 90 -68.20 -16.60 12.20
C ARG A 90 -68.77 -16.19 10.84
#